data_AF-A1D4T4-F1
#
_entry.id   AF-A1D4T4-F1
#
_cell.length_a   1.000
_cell.length_b   1.000
_cell.length_c   1.000
_cell.angle_alpha   90.00
_cell.angle_beta   90.00
_cell.angle_gamma   90.00
#
_symmetry.space_group_name_H-M   'P 1'
#
loop_
_entity.id
_entity.type
_entity.pdbx_description
1 polymer ?
#
loop_
_entity_poly.entity_id
_entity_poly.type
_entity_poly.pdbx_seq_one_letter_code
_entity_poly.pdbx_strand_id
1 'polypeptide(L)'
;MAVHAAFLIGMELCTQLQEDDGLCPAPLRPDLLSVLEDAKAWCLRVIKAGETNVKGYLLMSIVSAWVKGLMRGLGENEATSLLVKAIKNVGEKCLPILEEMAASMQEQIGEPVNDMAVEMAKDWNFLILDAPFNLGDTEPMSWIFNEDFDQGFLEP
;
A
#
# COMPACT_ATOMS: atom_id res chain seq x y z
N MET A 1 -7.65 -11.54 0.08
CA MET A 1 -7.11 -12.74 0.76
C MET A 1 -5.63 -13.01 0.43
N ALA A 2 -5.20 -13.04 -0.84
CA ALA A 2 -3.81 -13.38 -1.19
C ALA A 2 -2.74 -12.43 -0.62
N VAL A 3 -3.01 -11.12 -0.55
CA VAL A 3 -2.06 -10.11 -0.04
C VAL A 3 -1.77 -10.28 1.45
N HIS A 4 -2.76 -10.70 2.25
CA HIS A 4 -2.58 -10.89 3.70
C HIS A 4 -1.66 -12.06 4.00
N ALA A 5 -1.84 -13.18 3.30
CA ALA A 5 -0.97 -14.34 3.43
C ALA A 5 0.47 -14.01 2.97
N ALA A 6 0.63 -13.34 1.82
CA ALA A 6 1.93 -12.92 1.33
C ALA A 6 2.63 -11.93 2.28
N PHE A 7 1.87 -11.04 2.91
CA PHE A 7 2.38 -10.12 3.94
C PHE A 7 2.90 -10.89 5.16
N LEU A 8 2.13 -11.84 5.69
CA LEU A 8 2.55 -12.68 6.83
C LEU A 8 3.81 -13.47 6.49
N ILE A 9 3.89 -14.06 5.29
CA ILE A 9 5.10 -14.73 4.80
C ILE A 9 6.28 -13.75 4.76
N GLY A 10 6.08 -12.53 4.25
CA GLY A 10 7.11 -11.51 4.24
C GLY A 10 7.61 -11.13 5.64
N MET A 11 6.70 -10.97 6.61
CA MET A 11 7.05 -10.68 8.00
C MET A 11 7.84 -11.83 8.65
N GLU A 12 7.40 -13.06 8.43
CA GLU A 12 8.11 -14.26 8.90
C GLU A 12 9.55 -14.31 8.35
N LEU A 13 9.74 -14.02 7.06
CA LEU A 13 11.08 -13.93 6.46
C LEU A 13 11.93 -12.81 7.08
N CYS A 14 11.32 -11.68 7.45
CA CYS A 14 12.03 -10.60 8.13
C CYS A 14 12.47 -11.01 9.53
N THR A 15 11.57 -11.65 10.29
CA THR A 15 11.87 -12.19 11.62
C THR A 15 13.01 -13.19 11.56
N GLN A 16 12.97 -14.15 10.63
CA GLN A 16 14.05 -15.12 10.44
C GLN A 16 15.40 -14.45 10.17
N LEU A 17 15.42 -13.37 9.35
CA LEU A 17 16.65 -12.64 9.05
C LEU A 17 17.18 -11.77 10.20
N GLN A 18 16.31 -11.38 11.13
CA GLN A 18 16.67 -10.57 12.30
C GLN A 18 17.07 -11.41 13.52
N GLU A 19 16.47 -12.60 13.67
CA GLU A 19 16.73 -13.52 14.80
C GLU A 19 17.99 -14.37 14.62
N ASP A 20 18.61 -14.34 13.43
CA ASP A 20 19.73 -15.22 13.05
C ASP A 20 21.10 -14.84 13.67
N ASP A 21 21.09 -14.29 14.89
CA ASP A 21 22.27 -13.86 15.64
C ASP A 21 22.84 -14.95 16.58
N GLY A 22 22.28 -16.16 16.61
CA GLY A 22 22.84 -17.21 17.47
C GLY A 22 22.15 -18.56 17.43
N LEU A 23 22.74 -19.49 16.66
CA LEU A 23 22.99 -20.92 16.96
C LEU A 23 22.67 -21.89 15.81
N CYS A 24 21.86 -21.50 14.80
CA CYS A 24 21.83 -22.15 13.49
C CYS A 24 20.97 -21.32 12.50
N PRO A 25 21.57 -20.71 11.46
CA PRO A 25 20.82 -20.13 10.35
C PRO A 25 19.90 -21.15 9.71
N ALA A 26 18.59 -21.01 9.94
CA ALA A 26 17.62 -21.68 9.09
C ALA A 26 17.74 -21.01 7.70
N PRO A 27 18.16 -21.73 6.65
CA PRO A 27 18.35 -21.13 5.35
C PRO A 27 17.01 -20.54 4.86
N LEU A 28 17.03 -19.26 4.49
CA LEU A 28 15.85 -18.55 4.02
C LEU A 28 15.21 -19.32 2.85
N ARG A 29 13.94 -19.67 3.01
CA ARG A 29 13.20 -20.52 2.07
C ARG A 29 12.98 -19.79 0.72
N PRO A 30 13.62 -20.24 -0.38
CA PRO A 30 13.55 -19.52 -1.67
C PRO A 30 12.15 -19.54 -2.29
N ASP A 31 11.35 -20.54 -1.98
CA ASP A 31 9.95 -20.65 -2.37
C ASP A 31 9.08 -19.52 -1.76
N LEU A 32 9.35 -19.15 -0.51
CA LEU A 32 8.64 -18.05 0.15
C LEU A 32 9.03 -16.68 -0.41
N LEU A 33 10.29 -16.51 -0.81
CA LEU A 33 10.73 -15.32 -1.54
C LEU A 33 10.00 -15.18 -2.89
N SER A 34 9.83 -16.27 -3.64
CA SER A 34 9.08 -16.21 -4.90
C SER A 34 7.62 -15.83 -4.70
N VAL A 35 6.97 -16.32 -3.64
CA VAL A 35 5.58 -15.96 -3.32
C VAL A 35 5.42 -14.45 -3.13
N LEU A 36 6.42 -13.81 -2.52
CA LEU A 36 6.40 -12.36 -2.28
C LEU A 36 6.45 -11.57 -3.60
N GLU A 37 7.34 -11.96 -4.51
CA GLU A 37 7.46 -11.34 -5.83
C GLU A 37 6.24 -11.63 -6.72
N ASP A 38 5.69 -12.84 -6.64
CA ASP A 38 4.47 -13.23 -7.36
C ASP A 38 3.27 -12.43 -6.88
N ALA A 39 3.11 -12.24 -5.57
CA ALA A 39 2.04 -11.43 -4.99
C ALA A 39 2.17 -9.96 -5.40
N LYS A 40 3.39 -9.41 -5.42
CA LYS A 40 3.67 -8.07 -5.94
C LYS A 40 3.31 -7.96 -7.42
N ALA A 41 3.74 -8.92 -8.24
CA ALA A 41 3.44 -8.93 -9.67
C ALA A 41 1.94 -9.08 -9.93
N TRP A 42 1.25 -9.90 -9.14
CA TRP A 42 -0.20 -10.04 -9.18
C TRP A 42 -0.91 -8.71 -8.89
N CYS A 43 -0.53 -8.00 -7.82
CA CYS A 43 -1.11 -6.69 -7.51
C CYS A 43 -0.97 -5.71 -8.69
N LEU A 44 0.18 -5.70 -9.37
CA LEU A 44 0.36 -4.85 -10.55
C LEU A 44 -0.51 -5.29 -11.74
N ARG A 45 -0.70 -6.60 -11.95
CA ARG A 45 -1.61 -7.10 -12.99
C ARG A 45 -3.05 -6.70 -12.73
N VAL A 46 -3.47 -6.77 -11.46
CA VAL A 46 -4.80 -6.35 -11.03
C VAL A 46 -5.00 -4.85 -11.28
N ILE A 47 -4.01 -4.01 -10.96
CA ILE A 47 -4.05 -2.59 -11.32
C ILE A 47 -4.24 -2.42 -12.83
N LYS A 48 -3.40 -3.06 -13.64
CA LYS A 48 -3.49 -3.04 -15.11
C LYS A 48 -4.83 -3.55 -15.67
N ALA A 49 -5.59 -4.31 -14.90
CA ALA A 49 -6.91 -4.80 -15.27
C ALA A 49 -8.05 -3.81 -14.95
N GLY A 50 -7.74 -2.63 -14.40
CA GLY A 50 -8.70 -1.56 -14.13
C GLY A 50 -8.88 -1.22 -12.65
N GLU A 51 -8.21 -1.93 -11.74
CA GLU A 51 -8.27 -1.59 -10.31
C GLU A 51 -7.41 -0.36 -10.01
N THR A 52 -7.99 0.66 -9.37
CA THR A 52 -7.30 1.93 -9.07
C THR A 52 -6.56 1.90 -7.72
N ASN A 53 -6.82 0.87 -6.90
CA ASN A 53 -6.26 0.76 -5.57
C ASN A 53 -4.82 0.22 -5.58
N VAL A 54 -3.85 1.12 -5.45
CA VAL A 54 -2.41 0.79 -5.48
C VAL A 54 -1.86 0.25 -4.16
N LYS A 55 -2.63 0.30 -3.06
CA LYS A 55 -2.13 0.02 -1.70
C LYS A 55 -1.52 -1.38 -1.56
N GLY A 56 -2.13 -2.37 -2.22
CA GLY A 56 -1.59 -3.74 -2.23
C GLY A 56 -0.22 -3.83 -2.90
N TYR A 57 -0.06 -3.21 -4.07
CA TYR A 57 1.22 -3.19 -4.78
C TYR A 57 2.29 -2.38 -4.01
N LEU A 58 1.90 -1.29 -3.35
CA LEU A 58 2.76 -0.51 -2.47
C LEU A 58 3.28 -1.36 -1.31
N LEU A 59 2.37 -1.98 -0.55
CA LEU A 59 2.71 -2.82 0.61
C LEU A 59 3.67 -3.94 0.21
N MET A 60 3.35 -4.70 -0.85
CA MET A 60 4.20 -5.79 -1.30
C MET A 60 5.56 -5.31 -1.82
N SER A 61 5.62 -4.11 -2.41
CA SER A 61 6.89 -3.50 -2.86
C SER A 61 7.79 -3.11 -1.68
N ILE A 62 7.21 -2.57 -0.61
CA ILE A 62 7.93 -2.22 0.63
C ILE A 62 8.45 -3.47 1.32
N VAL A 63 7.59 -4.47 1.53
CA VAL A 63 8.00 -5.72 2.20
C VAL A 63 9.08 -6.46 1.41
N SER A 64 8.95 -6.53 0.08
CA SER A 64 10.00 -7.12 -0.77
C SER A 64 11.32 -6.36 -0.70
N ALA A 65 11.27 -5.03 -0.60
CA ALA A 65 12.47 -4.23 -0.43
C ALA A 65 13.08 -4.48 0.95
N TRP A 66 12.28 -4.49 2.01
CA TRP A 66 12.74 -4.73 3.37
C TRP A 66 13.44 -6.08 3.52
N VAL A 67 12.81 -7.17 3.04
CA VAL A 67 13.43 -8.51 3.03
C VAL A 67 14.77 -8.49 2.28
N LYS A 68 14.84 -7.86 1.11
CA LYS A 68 16.10 -7.74 0.35
C LYS A 68 17.16 -6.90 1.05
N GLY A 69 16.76 -5.89 1.82
CA GLY A 69 17.67 -5.09 2.64
C GLY A 69 18.28 -5.91 3.76
N LEU A 70 17.44 -6.66 4.49
CA LEU A 70 17.88 -7.57 5.55
C LEU A 70 18.78 -8.68 5.01
N MET A 71 18.43 -9.32 3.89
CA MET A 71 19.27 -10.33 3.22
C MET A 71 20.66 -9.82 2.83
N ARG A 72 20.82 -8.51 2.65
CA ARG A 72 22.09 -7.87 2.27
C ARG A 72 22.85 -7.32 3.49
N GLY A 73 22.29 -7.42 4.69
CA GLY A 73 22.86 -6.83 5.89
C GLY A 73 23.01 -5.30 5.80
N LEU A 74 22.09 -4.62 5.10
CA LEU A 74 22.17 -3.17 4.93
C LEU A 74 22.02 -2.45 6.28
N GLY A 75 22.81 -1.39 6.47
CA GLY A 75 22.64 -0.48 7.61
C GLY A 75 21.35 0.34 7.50
N GLU A 76 20.92 0.96 8.60
CA GLU A 76 19.65 1.69 8.72
C GLU A 76 19.43 2.74 7.61
N ASN A 77 20.46 3.52 7.28
CA ASN A 77 20.38 4.54 6.23
C ASN A 77 20.21 3.94 4.83
N GLU A 78 20.90 2.85 4.54
CA GLU A 78 20.83 2.17 3.24
C GLU A 78 19.49 1.44 3.09
N ALA A 79 19.01 0.81 4.16
CA ALA A 79 17.69 0.19 4.21
C ALA A 79 16.58 1.23 4.00
N THR A 80 16.67 2.38 4.67
CA THR A 80 15.72 3.49 4.49
C THR A 80 15.72 4.01 3.06
N SER A 81 16.90 4.22 2.47
CA SER A 81 17.05 4.61 1.06
C SER A 81 16.40 3.59 0.11
N LEU A 82 16.58 2.30 0.38
CA LEU A 82 15.97 1.22 -0.39
C LEU A 82 14.43 1.25 -0.31
N LEU A 83 13.86 1.50 0.88
CA LEU A 83 12.42 1.63 1.08
C LEU A 83 11.85 2.84 0.35
N VAL A 84 12.49 4.01 0.49
CA VAL A 84 12.09 5.23 -0.23
C VAL A 84 12.11 5.01 -1.74
N LYS A 85 13.15 4.34 -2.25
CA LYS A 85 13.23 3.98 -3.67
C LYS A 85 12.10 3.04 -4.08
N ALA A 86 11.73 2.07 -3.25
CA ALA A 86 10.63 1.16 -3.53
C ALA A 86 9.28 1.92 -3.63
N ILE A 87 9.04 2.87 -2.73
CA ILE A 87 7.84 3.71 -2.73
C ILE A 87 7.78 4.59 -3.99
N LYS A 88 8.89 5.26 -4.34
CA LYS A 88 8.98 6.08 -5.56
C LYS A 88 8.69 5.27 -6.82
N ASN A 89 9.31 4.08 -6.94
CA ASN A 89 9.08 3.17 -8.06
C ASN A 89 7.62 2.71 -8.18
N VAL A 90 6.86 2.68 -7.07
CA VAL A 90 5.43 2.36 -7.10
C VAL A 90 4.67 3.49 -7.78
N GLY A 91 4.92 4.74 -7.37
CA GLY A 91 4.34 5.93 -8.01
C GLY A 91 4.68 6.01 -9.50
N GLU A 92 5.96 5.89 -9.84
CA GLU A 92 6.45 5.91 -11.23
C GLU A 92 5.81 4.84 -12.13
N LYS A 93 5.43 3.70 -11.56
CA LYS A 93 4.78 2.61 -12.31
C LYS A 93 3.26 2.74 -12.36
N CYS A 94 2.62 3.14 -11.27
CA CYS A 94 1.16 3.14 -11.18
C CYS A 94 0.54 4.39 -11.76
N LEU A 95 1.16 5.57 -11.56
CA LEU A 95 0.63 6.83 -12.07
C LEU A 95 0.31 6.79 -13.57
N PRO A 96 1.25 6.43 -14.47
CA PRO A 96 0.95 6.40 -15.90
C PRO A 96 -0.14 5.39 -16.27
N ILE A 97 -0.23 4.25 -15.56
CA ILE A 97 -1.27 3.24 -15.78
C ILE A 97 -2.65 3.81 -15.44
N LEU A 98 -2.75 4.54 -14.31
CA LEU A 98 -4.00 5.14 -13.85
C LEU A 98 -4.41 6.35 -14.72
N GLU A 99 -3.45 7.14 -15.18
CA GLU A 99 -3.68 8.24 -16.14
C GLU A 99 -4.21 7.71 -17.47
N GLU A 100 -3.63 6.63 -18.01
CA GLU A 100 -4.09 5.97 -19.23
C GLU A 100 -5.53 5.44 -19.06
N MET A 101 -5.83 4.81 -17.93
CA MET A 101 -7.19 4.35 -17.62
C MET A 101 -8.17 5.52 -17.56
N ALA A 102 -7.83 6.61 -16.87
CA ALA A 102 -8.67 7.79 -16.76
C ALA A 102 -8.96 8.41 -18.14
N ALA A 103 -7.95 8.54 -19.00
CA ALA A 103 -8.11 9.03 -20.36
C ALA A 103 -9.03 8.11 -21.21
N SER A 104 -8.86 6.79 -21.10
CA SER A 104 -9.68 5.83 -21.85
C SER A 104 -11.17 5.82 -21.43
N MET A 105 -11.46 6.17 -20.17
CA MET A 105 -12.84 6.34 -19.70
C MET A 105 -13.49 7.60 -20.28
N GLN A 106 -12.71 8.67 -20.46
CA GLN A 106 -13.18 9.92 -21.03
C GLN A 106 -13.50 9.79 -22.54
N GLU A 107 -12.78 8.95 -23.29
CA GLU A 107 -13.06 8.70 -24.71
C GLU A 107 -14.30 7.82 -24.94
N GLN A 108 -14.62 6.92 -24.02
CA GLN A 108 -15.80 6.05 -24.12
C GLN A 108 -17.12 6.77 -23.77
N ILE A 109 -17.05 7.80 -22.94
CA ILE A 109 -18.16 8.71 -22.66
C ILE A 109 -18.16 9.75 -23.79
N GLY A 110 -18.73 9.41 -24.95
CA GLY A 110 -18.81 10.29 -26.13
C GLY A 110 -19.69 11.55 -25.96
N GLU A 111 -19.88 12.02 -24.74
CA GLU A 111 -20.62 13.24 -24.39
C GLU A 111 -19.68 14.20 -23.67
N PRO A 112 -19.83 15.53 -23.86
CA PRO A 112 -18.93 16.50 -23.27
C PRO A 112 -18.92 16.32 -21.76
N VAL A 113 -17.77 15.91 -21.21
CA VAL A 113 -17.54 15.87 -19.77
C VAL A 113 -17.90 17.25 -19.24
N ASN A 114 -18.98 17.33 -18.46
CA ASN A 114 -19.44 18.56 -17.84
C ASN A 114 -18.25 19.19 -17.09
N ASP A 115 -17.94 20.46 -17.33
CA ASP A 115 -16.81 21.20 -16.72
C ASP A 115 -16.74 20.99 -15.20
N MET A 116 -17.89 20.78 -14.55
CA MET A 116 -18.01 20.49 -13.13
C MET A 116 -17.30 19.19 -12.67
N ALA A 117 -17.25 18.16 -13.51
CA ALA A 117 -16.56 16.90 -13.20
C ALA A 117 -15.03 17.03 -13.34
N VAL A 118 -14.57 17.85 -14.31
CA VAL A 118 -13.15 18.19 -14.46
C VAL A 118 -12.68 19.09 -13.32
N GLU A 119 -13.50 20.03 -12.87
CA GLU A 119 -13.22 20.86 -11.69
C GLU A 119 -13.19 20.03 -10.39
N MET A 120 -14.09 19.05 -10.22
CA MET A 120 -14.02 18.11 -9.08
C MET A 120 -12.74 17.26 -9.10
N ALA A 121 -12.24 16.87 -10.28
CA ALA A 121 -10.97 16.14 -10.42
C ALA A 121 -9.75 17.03 -10.04
N LYS A 122 -9.80 18.32 -10.35
CA LYS A 122 -8.82 19.31 -9.88
C LYS A 122 -8.91 19.54 -8.37
N ASP A 123 -10.10 19.40 -7.78
CA ASP A 123 -10.34 19.53 -6.35
C ASP A 123 -9.64 18.41 -5.54
N TRP A 124 -9.46 17.21 -6.10
CA TRP A 124 -8.63 16.17 -5.49
C TRP A 124 -7.13 16.54 -5.44
N ASN A 125 -6.64 17.29 -6.43
CA ASN A 125 -5.27 17.82 -6.41
C ASN A 125 -5.12 18.96 -5.37
N PHE A 126 -6.20 19.71 -5.13
CA PHE A 126 -6.27 20.74 -4.09
C PHE A 126 -6.31 20.13 -2.68
N LEU A 127 -7.08 19.06 -2.44
CA LEU A 127 -7.08 18.33 -1.16
C LEU A 127 -5.74 17.66 -0.83
N ILE A 128 -4.91 17.38 -1.84
CA ILE A 128 -3.54 16.85 -1.67
C ILE A 128 -2.52 17.96 -1.44
N LEU A 129 -2.69 19.15 -2.02
CA LEU A 129 -1.77 20.29 -1.85
C LEU A 129 -2.03 21.09 -0.57
N ASP A 130 -3.29 21.20 -0.14
CA ASP A 130 -3.73 21.96 1.04
C ASP A 130 -3.93 21.10 2.29
N ALA A 131 -3.38 19.87 2.30
CA ALA A 131 -3.16 19.13 3.53
C ALA A 131 -1.80 19.51 4.12
N PRO A 132 -1.69 20.53 5.00
CA PRO A 132 -0.52 20.61 5.85
C PRO A 132 -0.55 19.32 6.68
N PHE A 133 0.44 18.46 6.50
CA PHE A 133 0.81 17.47 7.50
C PHE A 133 1.20 18.24 8.78
N ASN A 134 0.19 18.68 9.53
CA ASN A 134 0.33 19.26 10.85
C ASN A 134 0.19 18.10 11.84
N LEU A 135 1.33 17.54 12.22
CA LEU A 135 1.51 16.45 13.18
C LEU A 135 1.24 16.90 14.63
N GLY A 136 0.21 17.71 14.86
CA GLY A 136 -0.01 18.30 16.17
C GLY A 136 -1.23 19.18 16.24
N ASP A 137 -2.42 18.60 16.08
CA ASP A 137 -3.50 18.86 17.03
C ASP A 137 -4.69 17.91 16.78
N THR A 138 -4.95 17.08 17.79
CA THR A 138 -6.25 16.55 18.22
C THR A 138 -7.17 15.83 17.20
N GLU A 139 -6.96 14.51 17.11
CA GLU A 139 -7.89 13.37 16.89
C GLU A 139 -9.03 13.45 15.82
N PRO A 140 -8.78 12.98 14.58
CA PRO A 140 -9.80 12.90 13.52
C PRO A 140 -10.60 11.57 13.50
N MET A 141 -10.74 10.86 14.63
CA MET A 141 -11.52 9.61 14.71
C MET A 141 -12.35 9.45 16.00
N SER A 142 -12.92 10.54 16.53
CA SER A 142 -13.90 10.47 17.62
C SER A 142 -15.25 9.84 17.20
N TRP A 143 -15.50 9.70 15.91
CA TRP A 143 -16.72 9.12 15.35
C TRP A 143 -16.67 7.58 15.25
N ILE A 144 -15.49 6.94 15.41
CA ILE A 144 -15.35 5.48 15.32
C ILE A 144 -15.74 4.76 16.63
N PHE A 145 -15.92 5.51 17.72
CA PHE A 145 -16.21 4.98 19.06
C PHE A 145 -17.58 5.39 19.60
N ASN A 146 -18.41 6.09 18.83
CA ASN A 146 -19.81 6.30 19.20
C ASN A 146 -20.69 5.17 18.64
N GLU A 147 -20.51 3.97 19.18
CA GLU A 147 -21.52 2.91 19.13
C GLU A 147 -21.80 2.44 20.57
N ASP A 148 -22.55 3.26 21.32
CA ASP A 148 -23.15 2.83 22.59
C ASP A 148 -24.60 2.38 22.35
N PHE A 149 -24.72 1.08 22.06
CA PHE A 149 -25.67 0.12 22.60
C PHE A 149 -27.10 0.58 22.94
N ASP A 150 -28.04 0.22 22.06
CA ASP A 150 -29.40 -0.14 22.47
C ASP A 150 -29.33 -1.33 23.45
N GLN A 151 -29.61 -1.09 24.74
CA GLN A 151 -29.96 -2.16 25.68
C GLN A 151 -31.38 -1.93 26.20
N GLY A 152 -32.30 -2.76 25.69
CA GLY A 152 -33.61 -2.95 26.29
C GLY A 152 -33.55 -3.85 27.54
N PHE A 153 -34.45 -3.53 28.47
CA PHE A 153 -35.02 -4.35 29.56
C PHE A 153 -34.30 -4.39 30.92
N LEU A 154 -34.95 -3.83 31.95
CA LEU A 154 -35.51 -4.58 33.10
C LEU A 154 -36.35 -3.66 34.02
N GLU A 155 -37.63 -4.01 34.19
CA GLU A 155 -38.50 -3.65 35.33
C GLU A 155 -37.99 -4.35 36.62
N PRO A 156 -38.24 -3.81 37.82
CA PRO A 156 -39.57 -3.97 38.47
C PRO A 156 -40.12 -2.72 39.19
#